data_AF-A0A8S1C215-F1
#
_entry.id   AF-A0A8S1C215-F1
#
_cell.length_a   1.000
_cell.length_b   1.000
_cell.length_c   1.000
_cell.angle_alpha   90.00
_cell.angle_beta   90.00
_cell.angle_gamma   90.00
#
_symmetry.space_group_name_H-M   'P 1'
#
loop_
_entity.id
_entity.type
_entity.pdbx_description
1 polymer ?
#
loop_
_entity_poly.entity_id
_entity_poly.type
_entity_poly.pdbx_seq_one_letter_code
_entity_poly.pdbx_strand_id
1 'polypeptide(L)'
;MPETFVIKIHWFFFAGICFEKCLNGGKCIQKDTCECTKGYYGLRCEFSRCIIPCLNGGRCKGVNKCRCPQGYGGDHCEIIYGTRFTSKRNSKRNHGSRNARGHNRN
;
A
#
# COMPACT_ATOMS: atom_id res chain seq x y z
N MET A 1 20.07 -40.15 0.85
CA MET A 1 20.10 -39.05 -0.14
C MET A 1 19.23 -37.93 0.39
N PRO A 2 19.76 -36.72 0.66
CA PRO A 2 19.06 -35.72 1.47
C PRO A 2 18.19 -34.77 0.62
N GLU A 3 16.88 -35.00 0.66
CA GLU A 3 15.83 -34.12 0.11
C GLU A 3 15.71 -32.75 0.85
N THR A 4 16.54 -32.51 1.86
CA THR A 4 16.46 -31.33 2.74
C THR A 4 17.31 -30.14 2.28
N PHE A 5 18.25 -30.32 1.34
CA PHE A 5 19.12 -29.25 0.86
C PHE A 5 18.48 -28.43 -0.30
N VAL A 6 17.58 -29.04 -1.06
CA VAL A 6 16.90 -28.40 -2.22
C VAL A 6 15.93 -27.31 -1.77
N ILE A 7 15.28 -27.47 -0.60
CA ILE A 7 14.25 -26.53 -0.12
C ILE A 7 14.88 -25.20 0.36
N LYS A 8 16.13 -25.17 0.86
CA LYS A 8 16.79 -23.92 1.30
C LYS A 8 17.18 -22.99 0.14
N ILE A 9 17.53 -23.54 -1.03
CA ILE A 9 17.88 -22.74 -2.22
C ILE A 9 16.63 -22.15 -2.88
N HIS A 10 15.48 -22.83 -2.78
CA HIS A 10 14.22 -22.37 -3.35
C HIS A 10 13.54 -21.23 -2.54
N TRP A 11 14.08 -20.82 -1.38
CA TRP A 11 13.64 -19.62 -0.66
C TRP A 11 14.60 -18.43 -0.78
N PHE A 12 15.87 -18.68 -1.16
CA PHE A 12 16.87 -17.63 -1.37
C PHE A 12 16.88 -17.05 -2.79
N PHE A 13 16.33 -17.77 -3.78
CA PHE A 13 16.36 -17.36 -5.20
C PHE A 13 15.20 -16.44 -5.65
N PHE A 14 14.18 -16.20 -4.81
CA PHE A 14 13.04 -15.33 -5.16
C PHE A 14 13.13 -13.91 -4.63
N ALA A 15 14.29 -13.49 -4.11
CA ALA A 15 14.56 -12.08 -3.98
C ALA A 15 14.89 -11.56 -5.39
N GLY A 16 13.90 -10.96 -6.07
CA GLY A 16 14.17 -10.22 -7.31
C GLY A 16 15.34 -9.27 -7.06
N ILE A 17 16.42 -9.42 -7.84
CA ILE A 17 17.58 -8.54 -7.76
C ILE A 17 17.32 -7.39 -8.73
N CYS A 18 17.04 -6.21 -8.20
CA CYS A 18 16.98 -4.99 -9.00
C CYS A 18 18.31 -4.26 -8.81
N PHE A 19 18.97 -3.88 -9.91
CA PHE A 19 20.16 -3.06 -9.85
C PHE A 19 19.87 -1.72 -9.17
N GLU A 20 18.70 -1.17 -9.44
CA GLU A 20 18.20 0.04 -8.80
C GLU A 20 16.98 -0.24 -7.91
N LYS A 21 16.89 0.45 -6.78
CA LYS A 21 15.77 0.26 -5.84
C LYS A 21 14.44 0.71 -6.47
N CYS A 22 13.39 -0.09 -6.32
CA CYS A 22 12.03 0.31 -6.65
C CYS A 22 11.58 1.48 -5.75
N LEU A 23 10.93 2.48 -6.34
CA LEU A 23 10.43 3.66 -5.65
C LEU A 23 8.97 3.47 -5.19
N ASN A 24 8.46 4.41 -4.40
CA ASN A 24 7.04 4.48 -3.99
C ASN A 24 6.46 3.19 -3.38
N GLY A 25 7.31 2.41 -2.71
CA GLY A 25 6.94 1.16 -2.05
C GLY A 25 6.81 -0.05 -2.99
N GLY A 26 7.31 0.05 -4.23
CA GLY A 26 7.42 -1.09 -5.13
C GLY A 26 8.35 -2.18 -4.58
N LYS A 27 8.12 -3.43 -4.97
CA LYS A 27 8.92 -4.59 -4.57
C LYS A 27 9.62 -5.18 -5.78
N CYS A 28 10.89 -5.53 -5.63
CA CYS A 28 11.58 -6.23 -6.70
C CYS A 28 11.15 -7.70 -6.73
N ILE A 29 10.56 -8.12 -7.85
CA ILE A 29 10.02 -9.48 -8.01
C ILE A 29 10.87 -10.32 -8.97
N GLN A 30 11.60 -9.69 -9.89
CA GLN A 30 12.50 -10.33 -10.84
C GLN A 30 13.67 -9.39 -11.17
N LYS A 31 14.60 -9.85 -12.02
CA LYS A 31 15.74 -9.06 -12.48
C LYS A 31 15.25 -7.74 -13.09
N ASP A 32 15.65 -6.63 -12.47
CA ASP A 32 15.31 -5.26 -12.89
C ASP A 32 13.79 -5.02 -13.11
N THR A 33 12.96 -5.82 -12.44
CA THR A 33 11.50 -5.76 -12.58
C THR A 33 10.87 -5.49 -11.23
N CYS A 34 10.22 -4.33 -11.13
CA CYS A 34 9.52 -3.87 -9.95
C CYS A 34 8.01 -4.15 -10.04
N GLU A 35 7.47 -4.81 -9.03
CA GLU A 35 6.03 -4.84 -8.77
C GLU A 35 5.62 -3.53 -8.08
N CYS A 36 4.82 -2.73 -8.78
CA CYS A 36 4.37 -1.44 -8.29
C CYS A 36 3.14 -1.52 -7.40
N THR A 37 3.11 -0.65 -6.40
CA THR A 37 1.92 -0.46 -5.57
C THR A 37 0.79 0.20 -6.38
N LYS A 38 -0.45 -0.02 -5.97
CA LYS A 38 -1.63 0.54 -6.66
C LYS A 38 -1.51 2.06 -6.77
N GLY A 39 -1.62 2.57 -8.00
CA GLY A 39 -1.48 3.99 -8.28
C GLY A 39 -0.10 4.43 -8.77
N TYR A 40 0.86 3.50 -8.94
CA TYR A 40 2.17 3.77 -9.53
C TYR A 40 2.45 2.86 -10.74
N TYR A 41 3.35 3.31 -11.61
CA TYR A 41 3.80 2.62 -12.82
C TYR A 41 5.19 3.14 -13.23
N GLY A 42 5.77 2.53 -14.27
CA GLY A 42 7.16 2.77 -14.68
C GLY A 42 8.05 1.57 -14.34
N LEU A 43 9.31 1.61 -14.79
CA LEU A 43 10.25 0.50 -14.59
C LEU A 43 10.57 0.32 -13.09
N ARG A 44 10.56 1.42 -12.35
CA ARG A 44 10.89 1.51 -10.93
C ARG A 44 9.74 2.07 -10.10
N CYS A 45 8.52 2.10 -10.65
CA CYS A 45 7.35 2.70 -10.00
C CYS A 45 7.53 4.20 -9.71
N GLU A 46 8.28 4.88 -10.57
CA GLU A 46 8.61 6.30 -10.49
C GLU A 46 7.43 7.21 -10.85
N PHE A 47 6.50 6.73 -11.69
CA PHE A 47 5.36 7.51 -12.16
C PHE A 47 4.08 7.18 -11.37
N SER A 48 3.29 8.20 -11.05
CA SER A 48 1.98 8.05 -10.40
C SER A 48 0.85 8.08 -11.43
N ARG A 49 -0.14 7.19 -11.30
CA ARG A 49 -1.34 7.13 -12.16
C ARG A 49 -2.38 8.21 -11.84
N CYS A 50 -2.11 9.08 -10.87
CA CYS A 50 -2.98 10.23 -10.61
C CYS A 50 -2.70 11.30 -11.66
N ILE A 51 -3.70 11.63 -12.47
CA ILE A 51 -3.58 12.72 -13.45
C ILE A 51 -3.44 14.05 -12.72
N ILE A 52 -4.18 14.20 -11.62
CA ILE A 52 -4.09 15.35 -10.73
C ILE A 52 -3.40 14.88 -9.42
N PRO A 53 -2.28 15.50 -9.02
CA PRO A 53 -1.53 15.08 -7.84
C PRO A 53 -2.33 15.27 -6.56
N CYS A 54 -2.12 14.38 -5.59
CA CYS A 54 -2.69 14.52 -4.25
C CYS A 54 -1.97 15.66 -3.50
N LEU A 55 -2.74 16.56 -2.90
CA LEU A 55 -2.25 17.68 -2.11
C LEU A 55 -2.05 17.29 -0.64
N ASN A 56 -1.45 18.19 0.14
CA ASN A 56 -1.32 18.08 1.60
C ASN A 56 -0.70 16.76 2.10
N GLY A 57 0.24 16.19 1.33
CA GLY A 57 0.90 14.92 1.67
C GLY A 57 0.04 13.67 1.42
N GLY A 58 -1.02 13.77 0.62
CA GLY A 58 -1.81 12.64 0.15
C GLY A 58 -0.99 11.67 -0.71
N ARG A 59 -1.33 10.38 -0.66
CA ARG A 59 -0.67 9.34 -1.49
C ARG A 59 -1.62 8.80 -2.53
N CYS A 60 -1.15 8.68 -3.77
CA CYS A 60 -1.89 8.02 -4.83
C CYS A 60 -2.12 6.54 -4.49
N LYS A 61 -3.38 6.11 -4.53
CA LYS A 61 -3.78 4.71 -4.34
C LYS A 61 -4.33 4.10 -5.64
N GLY A 62 -4.56 4.91 -6.67
CA GLY A 62 -5.13 4.48 -7.94
C GLY A 62 -5.22 5.64 -8.92
N VAL A 63 -5.93 5.43 -10.03
CA VAL A 63 -6.22 6.49 -11.01
C VAL A 63 -7.16 7.50 -10.35
N ASN A 64 -6.67 8.74 -10.16
CA ASN A 64 -7.39 9.85 -9.52
C ASN A 64 -8.00 9.50 -8.15
N LYS A 65 -7.33 8.64 -7.38
CA LYS A 65 -7.75 8.30 -6.01
C LYS A 65 -6.62 8.56 -5.04
N CYS A 66 -6.83 9.52 -4.15
CA CYS A 66 -5.88 9.89 -3.12
C CYS A 66 -6.22 9.28 -1.76
N ARG A 67 -5.19 8.85 -1.04
CA ARG A 67 -5.26 8.51 0.37
C ARG A 67 -4.79 9.73 1.17
N CYS A 68 -5.73 10.39 1.82
CA CYS A 68 -5.44 11.61 2.58
C CYS A 68 -4.91 11.31 3.98
N PRO A 69 -3.95 12.12 4.47
CA PRO A 69 -3.57 12.09 5.87
C PRO A 69 -4.72 12.56 6.77
N GLN A 70 -4.61 12.27 8.06
CA GLN A 70 -5.63 12.66 9.02
C GLN A 70 -5.81 14.18 9.02
N GLY A 71 -7.07 14.64 9.05
CA GLY A 71 -7.38 16.07 8.96
C GLY A 71 -7.52 16.58 7.52
N TYR A 72 -7.37 15.73 6.50
CA TYR A 72 -7.56 16.12 5.09
C TYR A 72 -8.54 15.18 4.38
N GLY A 73 -9.22 15.70 3.36
CA GLY A 73 -10.12 14.93 2.49
C GLY A 73 -10.40 15.63 1.17
N GLY A 74 -11.39 15.13 0.43
CA GLY A 74 -11.56 15.42 -0.99
C GLY A 74 -10.88 14.36 -1.85
N ASP A 75 -11.13 14.40 -3.16
CA ASP A 75 -10.57 13.42 -4.10
C ASP A 75 -9.06 13.58 -4.26
N HIS A 76 -8.55 14.78 -3.98
CA HIS A 76 -7.15 15.19 -4.09
C HIS A 76 -6.58 15.69 -2.75
N CYS A 77 -7.25 15.42 -1.63
CA CYS A 77 -6.83 15.89 -0.30
C CYS A 77 -6.74 17.43 -0.19
N GLU A 78 -7.53 18.13 -0.99
CA GLU A 78 -7.63 19.60 -1.06
C GLU A 78 -8.42 20.20 0.11
N ILE A 79 -9.28 19.41 0.75
CA ILE A 79 -10.13 19.85 1.86
C ILE A 79 -9.38 19.65 3.18
N ILE A 80 -9.28 20.71 4.00
CA ILE A 80 -8.66 20.67 5.33
C ILE A 80 -9.76 20.63 6.40
N TYR A 81 -9.91 19.51 7.10
CA TYR A 81 -10.85 19.31 8.20
C TYR A 81 -10.29 19.74 9.57
N GLY A 82 -9.57 20.86 9.62
CA GLY A 82 -8.82 21.34 10.79
C GLY A 82 -9.46 21.01 12.15
N THR A 83 -8.61 20.52 13.05
CA THR A 83 -8.78 20.49 14.53
C THR A 83 -9.92 19.69 15.17
N ARG A 84 -10.78 18.95 14.45
CA ARG A 84 -11.75 18.02 15.10
C ARG A 84 -11.22 16.59 15.37
N PHE A 85 -9.91 16.38 15.24
CA PHE A 85 -9.27 15.07 15.50
C PHE A 85 -8.47 15.02 16.81
N THR A 86 -8.56 16.04 17.67
CA THR A 86 -8.08 15.91 19.05
C THR A 86 -9.09 15.06 19.82
N SER A 87 -8.71 13.80 20.08
CA SER A 87 -9.37 12.92 21.06
C SER A 87 -10.64 12.19 20.61
N LYS A 88 -10.47 11.14 19.82
CA LYS A 88 -10.98 9.84 20.24
C LYS A 88 -10.13 8.73 19.61
N ARG A 89 -9.38 8.04 20.45
CA ARG A 89 -8.84 6.70 20.18
C ARG A 89 -10.01 5.76 19.87
N ASN A 90 -10.60 5.83 18.67
CA ASN A 90 -11.44 4.74 18.15
C ASN A 90 -11.73 4.83 16.65
N SER A 91 -10.73 5.15 15.82
CA SER A 91 -10.77 4.72 14.41
C SER A 91 -9.96 3.42 14.31
N LYS A 92 -10.47 2.37 14.99
CA LYS A 92 -10.11 1.00 14.62
C LYS A 92 -10.39 0.90 13.13
N ARG A 93 -9.34 0.59 12.39
CA ARG A 93 -9.41 0.02 11.05
C ARG A 93 -10.62 -0.92 11.00
N ASN A 94 -11.58 -0.63 10.12
CA ASN A 94 -12.12 -1.64 9.23
C ASN A 94 -12.85 -0.99 8.07
N HIS A 95 -12.05 -0.75 7.03
CA HIS A 95 -12.53 -0.88 5.66
C HIS A 95 -12.88 -2.37 5.47
N GLY A 96 -14.05 -2.79 5.97
CA GLY A 96 -14.45 -4.19 6.08
C GLY A 96 -15.69 -4.36 6.95
N SER A 97 -16.84 -3.86 6.47
CA SER A 97 -18.14 -4.19 7.04
C SER A 97 -18.48 -5.64 6.67
N ARG A 98 -18.17 -6.61 7.54
CA ARG A 98 -18.82 -7.92 7.53
C ARG A 98 -19.63 -8.03 8.83
N ASN A 99 -20.93 -7.92 8.65
CA ASN A 99 -21.98 -8.05 9.65
C ASN A 99 -22.24 -9.55 9.89
N ALA A 100 -22.38 -9.99 11.16
CA ALA A 100 -23.36 -10.99 11.66
C ALA A 100 -22.87 -11.82 12.87
N ARG A 101 -23.41 -11.45 14.04
CA ARG A 101 -23.93 -12.22 15.20
C ARG A 101 -23.61 -13.73 15.33
N GLY A 102 -23.34 -14.15 16.57
CA GLY A 102 -23.62 -15.51 17.05
C GLY A 102 -22.92 -15.87 18.36
N HIS A 103 -23.56 -15.61 19.51
CA HIS A 103 -23.21 -16.24 20.79
C HIS A 103 -23.55 -17.73 20.73
N ASN A 104 -22.65 -18.62 21.18
CA ASN A 104 -23.09 -19.85 21.81
C ASN A 104 -22.14 -20.23 22.94
N ARG A 105 -22.72 -20.42 24.12
CA ARG A 105 -22.09 -20.92 25.34
C ARG A 105 -22.09 -22.44 25.26
N ASN A 106 -20.98 -23.08 25.65
CA ASN A 106 -20.99 -24.44 26.17
C ASN A 106 -20.06 -24.49 27.36
#